data_AF-A0AAV1IR90-F1
#
_entry.id   AF-A0AAV1IR90-F1
#
_cell.length_a   1.000
_cell.length_b   1.000
_cell.length_c   1.000
_cell.angle_alpha   90.00
_cell.angle_beta   90.00
_cell.angle_gamma   90.00
#
_symmetry.space_group_name_H-M   'P 1'
#
loop_
_entity.id
_entity.type
_entity.pdbx_description
1 polymer ?
#
loop_
_entity_poly.entity_id
_entity_poly.type
_entity_poly.pdbx_seq_one_letter_code
_entity_poly.pdbx_strand_id
1 'polypeptide(L)'
;MKIALVFRSGGDYNASDVQWLVNQLPKGYEIICLTDLKRLHVPGVKVVPLINQWQKCRGWWAKIELFRPDITDDLFYLDLDTVIAGDIRPILENPPTSFTMLRDFYHPHYRGSGALWIPNSVKAHIWSSFWQDPEGWISRCVTTEC
;
A
#
# COMPACT_ATOMS: atom_id res chain seq x y z
N MET A 1 -2.64 3.09 14.48
CA MET A 1 -2.19 2.87 13.09
C MET A 1 -2.43 1.42 12.71
N LYS A 2 -2.41 1.10 11.42
CA LYS A 2 -2.50 -0.27 10.89
C LYS A 2 -1.38 -0.53 9.90
N ILE A 3 -0.97 -1.79 9.78
CA ILE A 3 -0.09 -2.20 8.70
C ILE A 3 -0.98 -2.55 7.50
N ALA A 4 -0.76 -1.91 6.37
CA ALA A 4 -1.60 -2.03 5.19
C ALA A 4 -0.87 -2.74 4.06
N LEU A 5 -1.54 -3.68 3.42
CA LEU A 5 -1.12 -4.36 2.21
C LEU A 5 -2.14 -4.10 1.10
N VAL A 6 -1.71 -4.18 -0.16
CA VAL A 6 -2.60 -4.12 -1.32
C VAL A 6 -2.33 -5.34 -2.18
N PHE A 7 -3.35 -6.18 -2.35
CA PHE A 7 -3.30 -7.35 -3.21
C PHE A 7 -4.40 -7.28 -4.26
N ARG A 8 -4.02 -6.93 -5.50
CA ARG A 8 -4.92 -7.01 -6.66
C ARG A 8 -4.67 -8.32 -7.40
N SER A 9 -5.75 -9.05 -7.68
CA SER A 9 -5.70 -10.28 -8.47
C SER A 9 -5.27 -10.01 -9.93
N GLY A 10 -4.77 -11.07 -10.59
CA GLY A 10 -4.38 -11.04 -12.01
C GLY A 10 -2.99 -10.47 -12.30
N GLY A 11 -2.17 -10.23 -11.28
CA GLY A 11 -0.75 -9.92 -11.42
C GLY A 11 0.15 -11.10 -11.01
N ASP A 12 1.40 -10.80 -10.70
CA ASP A 12 2.43 -11.80 -10.35
C ASP A 12 2.30 -12.34 -8.91
N TYR A 13 1.52 -11.65 -8.06
CA TYR A 13 1.31 -12.01 -6.66
C TYR A 13 0.04 -12.82 -6.45
N ASN A 14 0.03 -13.60 -5.38
CA ASN A 14 -1.10 -14.40 -4.92
C ASN A 14 -1.24 -14.36 -3.39
N ALA A 15 -2.21 -15.09 -2.84
CA ALA A 15 -2.49 -15.10 -1.41
C ALA A 15 -1.31 -15.60 -0.54
N SER A 16 -0.45 -16.48 -1.06
CA SER A 16 0.74 -16.95 -0.34
C SER A 16 1.76 -15.83 -0.14
N ASP A 17 1.87 -14.88 -1.07
CA ASP A 17 2.79 -13.75 -0.96
C ASP A 17 2.33 -12.78 0.14
N VAL A 18 1.01 -12.57 0.24
CA VAL A 18 0.41 -11.82 1.36
C VAL A 18 0.74 -12.52 2.70
N GLN A 19 0.52 -13.84 2.79
CA GLN A 19 0.82 -14.60 4.00
C GLN A 19 2.32 -14.57 4.33
N TRP A 20 3.18 -14.65 3.32
CA TRP A 20 4.63 -14.66 3.47
C TRP A 20 5.14 -13.36 4.09
N LEU A 21 4.66 -12.20 3.60
CA LEU A 21 4.98 -10.91 4.20
C LEU A 21 4.42 -10.78 5.62
N VAL A 22 3.16 -11.21 5.83
CA VAL A 22 2.50 -11.18 7.15
C VAL A 22 3.29 -11.96 8.20
N ASN A 23 3.87 -13.11 7.83
CA ASN A 23 4.64 -13.94 8.74
C ASN A 23 5.94 -13.29 9.24
N GLN A 24 6.43 -12.26 8.55
CA GLN A 24 7.63 -11.52 8.93
C GLN A 24 7.34 -10.27 9.78
N LEU A 25 6.08 -9.86 9.85
CA LEU A 25 5.68 -8.67 10.62
C LEU A 25 5.68 -8.96 12.13
N PRO A 26 5.98 -7.94 12.96
CA PRO A 26 5.87 -8.09 14.40
C PRO A 26 4.42 -8.36 14.80
N LYS A 27 4.25 -9.20 15.83
CA LYS A 27 2.92 -9.51 16.40
C LYS A 27 2.36 -8.28 17.13
N GLY A 28 1.03 -8.25 17.30
CA GLY A 28 0.33 -7.21 18.07
C GLY A 28 -0.14 -6.00 17.25
N TYR A 29 0.10 -6.00 15.93
CA TYR A 29 -0.39 -4.97 15.02
C TYR A 29 -1.60 -5.47 14.23
N GLU A 30 -2.61 -4.62 14.03
CA GLU A 30 -3.70 -4.93 13.09
C GLU A 30 -3.19 -4.79 11.66
N ILE A 31 -3.33 -5.87 10.89
CA ILE A 31 -2.94 -5.93 9.48
C ILE A 31 -4.20 -5.92 8.63
N ILE A 32 -4.27 -5.00 7.68
CA ILE A 32 -5.33 -4.93 6.68
C ILE A 32 -4.75 -5.24 5.30
N CYS A 33 -5.52 -5.95 4.47
CA CYS A 33 -5.18 -6.16 3.07
C CYS A 33 -6.32 -5.69 2.18
N LEU A 34 -6.04 -4.70 1.35
CA LEU A 34 -6.95 -4.17 0.35
C LEU A 34 -6.92 -5.07 -0.89
N THR A 35 -8.05 -5.67 -1.25
CA THR A 35 -8.09 -6.64 -2.36
C THR A 35 -9.42 -6.65 -3.13
N ASP A 36 -9.36 -7.01 -4.41
CA ASP A 36 -10.52 -7.27 -5.27
C ASP A 36 -11.06 -8.70 -5.12
N LEU A 37 -10.35 -9.58 -4.40
CA LEU A 37 -10.81 -10.92 -4.12
C LEU A 37 -11.94 -10.91 -3.09
N LYS A 38 -13.14 -11.32 -3.53
CA LYS A 38 -14.33 -11.49 -2.67
C LYS A 38 -14.11 -12.44 -1.49
N ARG A 39 -13.17 -13.38 -1.63
CA ARG A 39 -12.84 -14.41 -0.64
C ARG A 39 -11.33 -14.60 -0.55
N LEU A 40 -10.63 -13.60 -0.01
CA LEU A 40 -9.26 -13.79 0.45
C LEU A 40 -9.29 -14.33 1.89
N HIS A 41 -8.54 -15.40 2.15
CA HIS A 41 -8.35 -15.91 3.51
C HIS A 41 -6.86 -15.99 3.81
N VAL A 42 -6.40 -15.09 4.68
CA VAL A 42 -5.01 -15.04 5.17
C VAL A 42 -5.08 -14.88 6.69
N PRO A 43 -4.69 -15.89 7.47
CA PRO A 43 -4.60 -15.79 8.93
C PRO A 43 -3.95 -14.49 9.43
N GLY A 44 -4.60 -13.83 10.38
CA GLY A 44 -4.11 -12.59 10.99
C GLY A 44 -4.33 -11.31 10.14
N VAL A 45 -4.99 -11.42 8.98
CA VAL A 45 -5.26 -10.30 8.08
C VAL A 45 -6.75 -10.00 8.01
N LYS A 46 -7.10 -8.73 8.22
CA LYS A 46 -8.44 -8.22 7.94
C LYS A 46 -8.55 -7.79 6.47
N VAL A 47 -9.49 -8.40 5.76
CA VAL A 47 -9.74 -8.06 4.35
C VAL A 47 -10.54 -6.77 4.23
N VAL A 48 -10.07 -5.87 3.38
CA VAL A 48 -10.76 -4.63 3.00
C VAL A 48 -11.02 -4.71 1.48
N PRO A 49 -12.27 -4.72 1.01
CA PRO A 49 -12.53 -4.79 -0.43
C PRO A 49 -12.04 -3.54 -1.16
N LEU A 50 -11.38 -3.70 -2.31
CA LEU A 50 -11.21 -2.61 -3.28
C LEU A 50 -12.59 -2.18 -3.79
N ILE A 51 -12.86 -0.87 -3.78
CA ILE A 51 -14.15 -0.29 -4.21
C ILE A 51 -14.11 0.24 -5.64
N ASN A 52 -12.93 0.43 -6.23
CA ASN A 52 -12.76 0.89 -7.60
C ASN A 52 -12.31 -0.23 -8.54
N GLN A 53 -12.69 -0.09 -9.81
CA GLN A 53 -12.29 -1.02 -10.86
C GLN A 53 -10.96 -0.57 -11.47
N TRP A 54 -9.92 -1.38 -11.27
CA TRP A 54 -8.57 -1.10 -11.76
C TRP A 54 -8.21 -1.88 -13.05
N GLN A 55 -9.21 -2.41 -13.75
CA GLN A 55 -9.05 -3.38 -14.86
C GLN A 55 -8.24 -2.86 -16.05
N LYS A 56 -8.28 -1.55 -16.30
CA LYS A 56 -7.57 -0.90 -17.42
C LYS A 56 -6.24 -0.26 -17.01
N CYS A 57 -5.80 -0.49 -15.78
CA CYS A 57 -4.60 0.12 -15.21
C CYS A 57 -3.61 -0.94 -14.76
N ARG A 58 -2.33 -0.58 -14.73
CA ARG A 58 -1.29 -1.43 -14.12
C ARG A 58 -1.63 -1.72 -12.65
N GLY A 59 -1.20 -2.90 -12.17
CA GLY A 59 -1.47 -3.47 -10.84
C GLY A 59 -1.46 -2.47 -9.70
N TRP A 60 -0.36 -1.73 -9.62
CA TRP A 60 -0.03 -0.82 -8.53
C TRP A 60 -0.98 0.38 -8.37
N TRP A 61 -1.80 0.72 -9.36
CA TRP A 61 -2.76 1.82 -9.22
C TRP A 61 -3.81 1.54 -8.14
N ALA A 62 -4.05 0.27 -7.81
CA ALA A 62 -4.87 -0.11 -6.66
C ALA A 62 -4.38 0.47 -5.31
N LYS A 63 -3.10 0.89 -5.20
CA LYS A 63 -2.55 1.57 -4.01
C LYS A 63 -3.25 2.90 -3.69
N ILE A 64 -3.92 3.52 -4.66
CA ILE A 64 -4.73 4.73 -4.40
C ILE A 64 -5.81 4.46 -3.35
N GLU A 65 -6.28 3.21 -3.22
CA GLU A 65 -7.27 2.87 -2.20
C GLU A 65 -6.76 2.92 -0.76
N LEU A 66 -5.44 3.00 -0.54
CA LEU A 66 -4.86 3.28 0.78
C LEU A 66 -5.26 4.67 1.32
N PHE A 67 -5.62 5.59 0.41
CA PHE A 67 -6.00 6.96 0.72
C PHE A 67 -7.51 7.15 0.88
N ARG A 68 -8.28 6.07 0.90
CA ARG A 68 -9.73 6.10 1.12
C ARG A 68 -10.11 6.84 2.41
N PRO A 69 -11.04 7.84 2.35
CA PRO A 69 -11.46 8.60 3.52
C PRO A 69 -12.18 7.78 4.59
N ASP A 70 -12.77 6.63 4.22
CA ASP A 70 -13.43 5.73 5.18
C ASP A 70 -12.43 4.90 6.00
N ILE A 71 -11.16 4.83 5.60
CA ILE A 71 -10.08 4.21 6.36
C ILE A 71 -9.41 5.29 7.22
N THR A 72 -9.92 5.52 8.42
CA THR A 72 -9.53 6.65 9.28
C THR A 72 -8.24 6.44 10.08
N ASP A 73 -7.66 5.24 10.03
CA ASP A 73 -6.40 4.91 10.70
C ASP A 73 -5.18 5.46 9.92
N ASP A 74 -4.13 5.90 10.63
CA ASP A 74 -2.81 6.03 10.00
C ASP A 74 -2.33 4.66 9.48
N LEU A 75 -1.66 4.62 8.34
CA LEU A 75 -1.19 3.37 7.72
C LEU A 75 0.32 3.34 7.58
N PHE A 76 0.92 2.18 7.90
CA PHE A 76 2.23 1.79 7.42
C PHE A 76 2.05 0.77 6.30
N TYR A 77 2.32 1.17 5.06
CA TYR A 77 2.15 0.34 3.87
C TYR A 77 3.45 -0.35 3.47
N LEU A 78 3.35 -1.59 3.00
CA LEU A 78 4.44 -2.35 2.36
C LEU A 78 3.95 -3.02 1.07
N ASP A 79 4.78 -3.00 0.02
CA ASP A 79 4.58 -3.82 -1.17
C ASP A 79 4.80 -5.31 -0.87
N LEU A 80 4.15 -6.19 -1.64
CA LEU A 80 4.20 -7.64 -1.45
C LEU A 80 5.57 -8.26 -1.77
N ASP A 81 6.44 -7.56 -2.51
CA ASP A 81 7.85 -7.93 -2.74
C ASP A 81 8.80 -7.48 -1.62
N THR A 82 8.29 -7.01 -0.48
CA THR A 82 9.13 -6.58 0.63
C THR A 82 9.63 -7.76 1.47
N VAL A 83 10.95 -7.83 1.70
CA VAL A 83 11.57 -8.73 2.68
C VAL A 83 11.91 -7.94 3.95
N ILE A 84 11.47 -8.41 5.11
CA ILE A 84 11.79 -7.78 6.41
C ILE A 84 13.04 -8.45 6.98
N ALA A 85 14.18 -7.80 6.79
CA ALA A 85 15.50 -8.34 7.17
C ALA A 85 15.89 -8.08 8.64
N GLY A 86 15.02 -7.45 9.43
CA GLY A 86 15.31 -7.09 10.82
C GLY A 86 14.08 -6.55 11.55
N ASP A 87 14.24 -6.21 12.83
CA ASP A 87 13.14 -5.70 13.64
C ASP A 87 12.72 -4.29 13.20
N ILE A 88 11.48 -4.15 12.73
CA ILE A 88 10.90 -2.89 12.28
C ILE A 88 10.09 -2.17 13.36
N ARG A 89 9.96 -2.73 14.58
CA ARG A 89 9.25 -2.09 15.70
C ARG A 89 9.68 -0.65 15.95
N PRO A 90 10.97 -0.26 15.86
CA PRO A 90 11.36 1.15 16.04
C PRO A 90 10.63 2.12 15.10
N ILE A 91 10.33 1.70 13.86
CA ILE A 91 9.58 2.50 12.87
C ILE A 91 8.10 2.55 13.23
N LEU A 92 7.53 1.43 13.69
CA LEU A 92 6.12 1.31 14.04
C LEU A 92 5.77 2.03 15.35
N GLU A 93 6.69 2.04 16.31
CA GLU A 93 6.54 2.65 17.64
C GLU A 93 6.90 4.14 17.62
N ASN A 94 7.73 4.58 16.67
CA ASN A 94 8.10 5.99 16.49
C ASN A 94 7.81 6.42 15.03
N PRO A 95 6.54 6.40 14.60
CA PRO A 95 6.22 6.68 13.21
C PRO A 95 6.48 8.17 12.87
N PRO A 96 6.75 8.48 11.60
CA PRO A 96 6.86 9.87 11.15
C PRO A 96 5.59 10.67 11.42
N THR A 97 5.70 12.00 11.56
CA THR A 97 4.53 12.87 11.70
C THR A 97 3.90 13.26 10.36
N SER A 98 4.67 13.17 9.28
CA SER A 98 4.27 13.57 7.93
C SER A 98 4.28 12.39 6.97
N PHE A 99 3.52 12.51 5.88
CA PHE A 99 3.54 11.52 4.81
C PHE A 99 4.97 11.25 4.35
N THR A 100 5.41 10.00 4.46
CA THR A 100 6.80 9.61 4.23
C THR A 100 6.85 8.45 3.24
N MET A 101 7.76 8.54 2.28
CA MET A 101 8.02 7.52 1.27
C MET A 101 9.50 7.16 1.26
N LEU A 102 9.84 6.00 0.69
CA LEU A 102 11.22 5.66 0.41
C LEU A 102 11.83 6.64 -0.59
N ARG A 103 13.11 6.94 -0.38
CA ARG A 103 13.96 7.47 -1.44
C ARG A 103 14.35 6.29 -2.33
N ASP A 104 14.25 6.44 -3.64
CA ASP A 104 14.68 5.38 -4.56
C ASP A 104 16.19 5.07 -4.37
N PHE A 105 16.54 3.78 -4.40
CA PHE A 105 17.89 3.31 -4.10
C PHE A 105 18.88 3.53 -5.25
N TYR A 106 18.40 3.51 -6.50
CA TYR A 106 19.21 3.67 -7.71
C TYR A 106 19.21 5.13 -8.20
N HIS A 107 18.09 5.82 -7.99
CA HIS A 107 17.87 7.20 -8.42
C HIS A 107 17.37 8.06 -7.25
N PRO A 108 18.26 8.52 -6.35
CA PRO A 108 17.89 9.18 -5.09
C PRO A 108 16.98 10.42 -5.18
N HIS A 109 16.83 10.99 -6.37
CA HIS A 109 15.89 12.09 -6.62
C HIS A 109 14.44 11.62 -6.72
N TYR A 110 14.19 10.37 -7.08
CA TYR A 110 12.86 9.76 -7.15
C TYR A 110 12.38 9.22 -5.79
N ARG A 111 11.12 8.81 -5.76
CA ARG A 111 10.45 8.26 -4.58
C ARG A 111 9.97 6.85 -4.89
N GLY A 112 10.29 5.91 -3.99
CA GLY A 112 9.81 4.55 -4.04
C GLY A 112 8.53 4.41 -3.22
N SER A 113 7.50 3.80 -3.81
CA SER A 113 6.23 3.51 -3.12
C SER A 113 6.19 2.12 -2.46
N GLY A 114 7.35 1.46 -2.32
CA GLY A 114 7.47 0.13 -1.71
C GLY A 114 7.21 0.10 -0.21
N ALA A 115 7.45 1.22 0.47
CA ALA A 115 7.03 1.43 1.84
C ALA A 115 6.53 2.87 2.02
N LEU A 116 5.42 3.04 2.73
CA LEU A 116 4.82 4.35 2.99
C LEU A 116 4.38 4.48 4.44
N TRP A 117 4.61 5.65 5.01
CA TRP A 117 3.85 6.11 6.16
C TRP A 117 2.78 7.10 5.70
N ILE A 118 1.52 6.78 5.98
CA ILE A 118 0.34 7.50 5.50
C ILE A 118 -0.49 8.00 6.68
N PRO A 119 -0.28 9.24 7.14
CA PRO A 119 -1.16 9.87 8.11
C PRO A 119 -2.59 9.97 7.57
N ASN A 120 -3.59 9.73 8.41
CA ASN A 120 -5.00 9.92 8.04
C ASN A 120 -5.28 11.34 7.52
N SER A 121 -4.58 12.34 8.08
CA SER A 121 -4.75 13.75 7.73
C SER A 121 -4.51 14.08 6.25
N VAL A 122 -3.72 13.28 5.53
CA VAL A 122 -3.43 13.51 4.10
C VAL A 122 -4.35 12.75 3.16
N LYS A 123 -5.04 11.71 3.65
CA LYS A 123 -5.76 10.74 2.82
C LYS A 123 -6.85 11.37 1.98
N ALA A 124 -7.74 12.12 2.60
CA ALA A 124 -8.87 12.75 1.91
C ALA A 124 -8.42 13.71 0.79
N HIS A 125 -7.32 14.44 1.00
CA HIS A 125 -6.77 15.34 -0.01
C HIS A 125 -6.20 14.56 -1.20
N ILE A 126 -5.40 13.52 -0.95
CA ILE A 126 -4.81 12.70 -2.02
C ILE A 126 -5.91 11.97 -2.81
N TRP A 127 -6.87 11.37 -2.11
CA TRP A 127 -8.00 10.68 -2.72
C TRP A 127 -8.82 11.60 -3.63
N SER A 128 -9.24 12.75 -3.10
CA SER A 128 -10.02 13.72 -3.88
C SER A 128 -9.24 14.27 -5.07
N SER A 129 -7.94 14.54 -4.92
CA SER A 129 -7.07 15.03 -6.00
C SER A 129 -6.89 14.00 -7.12
N PHE A 130 -6.74 12.72 -6.77
CA PHE A 130 -6.65 11.65 -7.77
C PHE A 130 -7.94 11.54 -8.58
N TRP A 131 -9.10 11.54 -7.91
CA TRP A 131 -10.40 11.36 -8.56
C TRP A 131 -10.89 12.57 -9.36
N GLN A 132 -10.22 13.72 -9.27
CA GLN A 132 -10.49 14.85 -10.17
C GLN A 132 -10.06 14.58 -11.62
N ASP A 133 -8.98 13.81 -11.82
CA ASP A 133 -8.44 13.51 -13.15
C ASP A 133 -7.64 12.17 -13.15
N PRO A 134 -8.32 11.03 -12.88
CA PRO A 134 -7.62 9.75 -12.76
C PRO A 134 -6.88 9.37 -14.04
N GLU A 135 -7.50 9.61 -15.21
CA GLU A 135 -6.89 9.32 -16.52
C GLU A 135 -5.65 10.19 -16.78
N GLY A 136 -5.68 11.47 -16.41
CA GLY A 136 -4.53 12.37 -16.51
C GLY A 136 -3.38 11.96 -15.59
N TRP A 137 -3.66 11.59 -14.34
CA TRP A 137 -2.61 11.09 -13.42
C TRP A 137 -1.99 9.78 -13.92
N ILE A 138 -2.84 8.86 -14.41
CA ILE A 138 -2.39 7.55 -14.92
C ILE A 138 -1.53 7.72 -16.18
N SER A 139 -1.97 8.55 -17.13
CA SER A 139 -1.27 8.76 -18.40
C SER A 139 0.08 9.48 -18.23
N ARG A 140 0.22 10.36 -17.23
CA ARG A 140 1.49 11.02 -16.90
C ARG A 140 2.52 10.12 -16.22
N CYS A 141 2.07 9.00 -15.63
CA CYS A 141 2.96 8.04 -15.02
C CYS A 141 3.62 7.18 -16.09
N VAL A 142 4.71 7.69 -16.63
CA VAL A 142 5.61 6.95 -17.51
C VAL A 142 6.64 6.24 -16.63
N THR A 143 6.66 4.91 -16.65
CA THR A 143 7.77 4.16 -16.06
C THR A 143 8.98 4.36 -16.94
N THR A 144 10.08 4.87 -16.40
CA THR A 144 11.39 4.69 -17.04
C THR A 144 11.61 3.19 -17.16
N GLU A 145 11.72 2.69 -18.39
CA GLU A 145 12.16 1.31 -18.61
C GLU A 145 13.52 1.16 -17.92
N CYS A 146 13.65 0.11 -17.11
CA CYS A 146 14.93 -0.32 -16.57
C CYS A 146 15.70 -1.08 -17.66
#